data_AF-A0A2E8WJH2-F1
#
_entry.id   AF-A0A2E8WJH2-F1
#
_cell.length_a   1.000
_cell.length_b   1.000
_cell.length_c   1.000
_cell.angle_alpha   90.00
_cell.angle_beta   90.00
_cell.angle_gamma   90.00
#
_symmetry.space_group_name_H-M   'P 1'
#
loop_
_entity.id
_entity.type
_entity.pdbx_description
1 polymer ?
#
loop_
_entity_poly.entity_id
_entity_poly.type
_entity_poly.pdbx_seq_one_letter_code
_entity_poly.pdbx_strand_id
1 'polypeptide(L)' 'MTVAPVLWVGDLVGHPYAEGRGLFDRTDDSDIPDCPVAAATPRLSETPGRLRRQEPKMGEHLSEILSEIASPKEHTDV' A
#
# COMPACT_ATOMS: atom_id res chain seq x y z
N MET A 1 -2.84 -33.47 -14.33
CA MET A 1 -2.34 -33.22 -12.95
C MET A 1 -2.15 -31.73 -12.79
N THR A 2 -2.56 -31.16 -11.65
CA THR A 2 -2.36 -29.74 -11.32
C THR A 2 -1.07 -29.61 -10.53
N VAL A 3 -0.04 -29.02 -11.14
CA VAL A 3 1.27 -28.78 -10.54
C VAL A 3 1.70 -27.34 -10.83
N ALA A 4 2.50 -26.75 -9.94
CA ALA A 4 3.09 -25.43 -10.10
C ALA A 4 4.50 -25.44 -9.52
N PRO A 5 5.42 -24.59 -10.01
CA PRO A 5 6.76 -24.49 -9.45
C PRO A 5 6.75 -23.87 -8.05
N VAL A 6 7.76 -24.21 -7.24
CA VAL A 6 8.06 -23.47 -6.01
C VAL A 6 8.87 -22.24 -6.40
N LEU A 7 8.31 -21.06 -6.16
CA LEU A 7 8.96 -19.78 -6.48
C LEU A 7 9.61 -19.20 -5.23
N TRP A 8 10.77 -18.58 -5.41
CA TRP A 8 11.34 -17.66 -4.43
C TRP A 8 10.63 -16.30 -4.55
N VAL A 9 10.61 -15.50 -3.48
CA VAL A 9 9.81 -14.26 -3.46
C VAL A 9 10.24 -13.26 -4.53
N GLY A 10 11.54 -13.12 -4.78
CA GLY A 10 12.06 -12.22 -5.82
C GLY A 10 11.77 -12.70 -7.23
N ASP A 11 11.47 -14.00 -7.44
CA ASP A 11 11.04 -14.48 -8.77
C ASP A 11 9.69 -13.89 -9.16
N LEU A 12 8.89 -13.38 -8.20
CA LEU A 12 7.62 -12.73 -8.48
C LEU A 12 7.78 -11.35 -9.13
N VAL A 13 8.92 -10.68 -8.92
CA VAL A 13 9.21 -9.40 -9.57
C VAL A 13 9.57 -9.69 -11.03
N GLY A 14 8.71 -9.28 -11.96
CA GLY A 14 8.84 -9.61 -13.38
C GLY A 14 8.11 -10.89 -13.80
N HIS A 15 7.47 -11.62 -12.88
CA HIS A 15 6.73 -12.84 -13.24
C HIS A 15 5.45 -12.48 -14.03
N PRO A 16 5.14 -13.13 -15.17
CA PRO A 16 4.00 -12.78 -16.02
C PRO A 16 2.65 -12.77 -15.28
N TYR A 17 2.45 -13.70 -14.35
CA TYR A 17 1.26 -13.72 -13.51
C TYR A 17 1.20 -12.52 -12.55
N ALA A 18 2.33 -12.14 -11.94
CA ALA A 18 2.37 -11.06 -10.96
C ALA A 18 2.13 -9.71 -11.65
N GLU A 19 2.78 -9.47 -12.78
CA GLU A 19 2.58 -8.27 -13.60
C GLU A 19 1.17 -8.21 -14.18
N GLY A 20 0.72 -9.29 -14.83
CA GLY A 20 -0.59 -9.35 -15.48
C GLY A 20 -1.77 -9.24 -14.51
N ARG A 21 -1.52 -9.43 -13.21
CA ARG A 21 -2.53 -9.27 -12.15
C ARG A 21 -2.30 -8.07 -11.24
N GLY A 22 -1.27 -7.26 -11.50
CA GLY A 22 -0.92 -6.11 -10.67
C GLY A 22 -0.74 -6.48 -9.20
N LEU A 23 0.10 -7.48 -8.92
CA LEU A 23 0.37 -7.94 -7.55
C LEU A 23 1.15 -6.91 -6.73
N PHE A 24 1.89 -6.02 -7.39
CA PHE A 24 2.72 -5.02 -6.76
C PHE A 24 2.38 -3.63 -7.30
N ASP A 25 2.20 -2.68 -6.39
CA ASP A 25 2.25 -1.25 -6.67
C ASP A 25 3.71 -0.79 -6.61
N ARG A 26 4.01 0.35 -7.21
CA ARG A 26 5.34 0.98 -7.18
C ARG A 26 5.30 2.21 -6.31
N THR A 27 6.25 2.31 -5.38
CA THR A 27 6.44 3.47 -4.52
C THR A 27 7.92 3.77 -4.42
N ASP A 28 8.26 5.06 -4.32
CA ASP A 28 9.60 5.43 -3.91
C ASP A 28 9.72 5.32 -2.39
N ASP A 29 10.83 4.75 -1.94
CA ASP A 29 11.32 4.81 -0.58
C ASP A 29 12.66 5.57 -0.55
N SER A 30 13.05 6.11 0.60
CA SER A 30 14.31 6.86 0.72
C SER A 30 15.55 6.03 0.36
N ASP A 31 15.51 4.72 0.61
CA ASP A 31 16.64 3.82 0.35
C ASP A 31 16.47 3.03 -0.95
N ILE A 32 15.23 2.86 -1.43
CA ILE A 32 14.89 2.03 -2.59
C ILE A 32 13.99 2.81 -3.57
N PRO A 33 14.54 3.35 -4.67
CA PRO A 33 13.72 3.93 -5.74
C PRO A 33 12.91 2.84 -6.46
N ASP A 34 11.69 3.16 -6.91
CA ASP A 34 10.79 2.23 -7.60
C ASP A 34 10.57 0.88 -6.86
N CYS A 35 10.47 0.95 -5.53
CA CYS A 35 10.29 -0.20 -4.66
C CYS A 35 8.94 -0.91 -4.95
N PRO A 36 8.94 -2.21 -5.29
CA PRO A 36 7.72 -2.98 -5.45
C PRO A 36 7.11 -3.31 -4.08
N VAL A 37 5.90 -2.81 -3.83
CA VAL A 37 5.14 -3.09 -2.61
C VAL A 37 3.87 -3.86 -2.94
N ALA A 38 3.44 -4.77 -2.07
CA ALA A 38 2.24 -5.56 -2.32
C ALA A 38 1.03 -4.65 -2.54
N ALA A 39 0.34 -4.83 -3.67
CA ALA A 39 -0.86 -4.08 -3.99
C ALA A 39 -2.00 -4.45 -3.03
N ALA A 40 -2.97 -3.54 -2.88
CA ALA A 40 -4.13 -3.77 -2.04
C ALA A 40 -4.90 -5.04 -2.48
N THR A 41 -5.14 -5.95 -1.53
CA THR A 41 -5.86 -7.21 -1.76
C THR A 41 -6.95 -7.43 -0.70
N PRO A 42 -8.11 -8.00 -1.07
CA PRO A 42 -8.56 -8.37 -2.42
C PRO A 42 -8.95 -7.16 -3.29
N ARG A 43 -9.10 -7.37 -4.60
CA ARG A 43 -9.57 -6.32 -5.53
C ARG A 43 -11.09 -6.21 -5.47
N LEU A 44 -11.57 -5.14 -4.84
CA LEU A 44 -12.99 -4.79 -4.79
C LEU A 44 -13.38 -3.99 -6.05
N SER A 45 -14.55 -4.28 -6.63
CA SER A 45 -15.05 -3.61 -7.84
C SER A 45 -15.63 -2.22 -7.55
N GLU A 46 -16.31 -2.06 -6.41
CA GLU A 46 -16.98 -0.80 -6.05
C GLU A 46 -16.09 0.13 -5.23
N THR A 47 -15.27 -0.43 -4.33
CA THR A 47 -14.36 0.32 -3.46
C THR A 47 -12.92 -0.16 -3.59
N PRO A 48 -12.27 0.00 -4.76
CA PRO A 48 -10.91 -0.49 -4.96
C PRO A 48 -9.92 0.13 -3.96
N GLY A 49 -9.17 -0.73 -3.26
CA GLY A 49 -8.02 -0.29 -2.48
C GLY A 49 -6.94 0.35 -3.37
N ARG A 50 -6.23 1.34 -2.82
CA ARG A 50 -5.12 2.05 -3.45
C ARG A 50 -4.08 2.41 -2.40
N LEU A 51 -2.80 2.33 -2.73
CA LEU A 51 -1.76 3.01 -1.98
C LEU A 51 -1.96 4.53 -2.13
N ARG A 52 -2.22 5.23 -1.02
CA ARG A 52 -2.61 6.66 -1.04
C ARG A 52 -1.49 7.63 -0.69
N ARG A 53 -0.55 7.19 0.13
CA ARG A 53 0.60 7.95 0.60
C ARG A 53 1.77 6.99 0.76
N GLN A 54 2.97 7.53 0.67
CA GLN A 54 4.20 6.81 0.99
C GLN A 54 4.28 6.51 2.49
N GLU A 55 5.25 5.68 2.86
CA GLU A 55 5.55 5.44 4.26
C GLU A 55 5.94 6.76 4.95
N PRO A 56 5.33 7.10 6.10
CA PRO A 56 5.69 8.31 6.81
C PRO A 56 7.05 8.16 7.49
N LYS A 57 7.80 9.26 7.56
CA LYS A 57 8.97 9.35 8.42
C LYS A 57 8.55 9.40 9.89
N MET A 58 9.50 9.05 10.76
CA MET A 58 9.29 9.15 12.20
C MET A 58 8.90 10.57 12.60
N GLY A 59 7.70 10.72 13.18
CA GLY A 59 7.17 12.00 13.65
C GLY A 59 6.60 12.93 12.57
N GLU A 60 6.54 12.52 11.30
CA GLU A 60 6.11 13.37 10.17
C GLU A 60 4.73 14.01 10.38
N HIS A 61 3.78 13.25 10.93
CA HIS A 61 2.41 13.72 11.14
C HIS A 61 2.10 14.17 12.57
N LEU A 62 3.11 14.35 13.44
CA LEU A 62 2.89 14.64 14.86
C LEU A 62 2.10 15.94 15.09
N SER A 63 2.48 17.03 14.41
CA SER A 63 1.82 18.33 14.56
C SER A 63 0.38 18.33 14.02
N GLU A 64 0.16 17.69 12.87
CA GLU A 64 -1.16 17.49 12.26
C GLU A 64 -2.10 16.77 13.25
N ILE A 65 -1.64 15.65 13.81
CA ILE A 65 -2.42 14.84 14.77
C ILE A 65 -2.71 15.63 16.05
N LEU A 66 -1.72 16.33 16.61
CA LEU A 66 -1.95 17.14 17.82
C LEU A 66 -2.93 18.28 17.58
N SER A 67 -2.88 18.92 16.40
CA SER A 67 -3.83 19.96 16.00
C SER A 67 -5.25 19.40 15.83
N GLU A 68 -5.38 18.21 15.25
CA GLU A 68 -6.69 17.54 15.10
C GLU A 68 -7.33 17.19 16.44
N ILE A 69 -6.54 16.80 17.43
CA ILE A 69 -7.02 16.45 18.78
C ILE A 69 -7.35 17.71 19.59
N ALA A 70 -6.53 18.76 19.47
CA ALA A 70 -6.74 20.01 20.19
C ALA A 70 -7.93 20.83 19.65
N SER A 71 -8.33 20.60 18.40
CA SER A 71 -9.52 21.22 17.82
C SER A 71 -10.76 20.56 18.41
N PRO A 72 -11.70 21.31 19.03
CA PRO A 72 -12.97 20.74 19.47
C PRO A 72 -13.73 20.24 18.23
N LYS A 73 -13.74 18.94 18.02
CA LYS A 73 -14.63 18.32 17.04
C LYS A 73 -16.03 18.37 17.65
N GLU A 74 -16.89 19.25 17.15
CA GLU A 74 -18.32 19.14 17.44
C GLU A 74 -18.75 17.75 16.98
N HIS A 75 -19.10 16.91 17.95
CA HIS A 75 -19.68 15.59 17.71
C HIS A 75 -21.10 15.81 17.19
N THR A 76 -21.21 16.12 15.91
CA THR A 76 -22.51 16.12 15.22
C THR A 76 -22.84 14.65 14.96
N ASP A 77 -23.54 14.05 15.90
CA ASP A 77 -24.34 12.83 15.68
C ASP A 77 -25.31 13.16 14.53
N VAL A 78 -25.13 12.49 13.39
CA VAL A 78 -26.13 12.39 12.30
C VAL A 78 -26.40 10.92 12.06
#